data_AF-A0A966ET85-F1
#
_entry.id   AF-A0A966ET85-F1
#
_cell.length_a   1.000
_cell.length_b   1.000
_cell.length_c   1.000
_cell.angle_alpha   90.00
_cell.angle_beta   90.00
_cell.angle_gamma   90.00
#
_symmetry.space_group_name_H-M   'P 1'
#
loop_
_entity.id
_entity.type
_entity.pdbx_description
1 polymer ?
#
loop_
_entity_poly.entity_id
_entity_poly.type
_entity_poly.pdbx_seq_one_letter_code
_entity_poly.pdbx_strand_id
1 'polypeptide(L)'
;MQRQQQLTHWLHSQFPEQNFSLTPASADASFRRYFRATFADGSSRIVMDAPPEHEDCRPFLHVARLFEAAGTHVPHVYAEDLTQGFLLLSDLGNTTYLQALTGENAAHLY
;
A
#
# COMPACT_ATOMS: atom_id res chain seq x y z
N MET A 1 11.48 -14.41 -5.83
CA MET A 1 12.59 -13.43 -5.78
C MET A 1 12.51 -12.40 -6.91
N GLN A 2 12.29 -12.81 -8.16
CA GLN A 2 12.23 -11.91 -9.33
C GLN A 2 11.24 -10.73 -9.19
N ARG A 3 9.98 -10.99 -8.78
CA ARG A 3 8.98 -9.92 -8.62
C ARG A 3 9.36 -8.85 -7.60
N GLN A 4 9.98 -9.25 -6.48
CA GLN A 4 10.44 -8.28 -5.48
C GLN A 4 11.55 -7.39 -6.04
N GLN A 5 12.45 -7.94 -6.87
CA GLN A 5 13.47 -7.14 -7.55
C GLN A 5 12.87 -6.16 -8.55
N GLN A 6 11.86 -6.59 -9.34
CA GLN A 6 11.12 -5.73 -10.26
C GLN A 6 10.42 -4.59 -9.52
N LEU A 7 9.74 -4.91 -8.40
CA LEU A 7 9.09 -3.92 -7.55
C LEU A 7 10.09 -2.94 -6.94
N THR A 8 11.23 -3.42 -6.43
CA THR A 8 12.29 -2.56 -5.90
C THR A 8 12.85 -1.63 -6.97
N HIS A 9 13.09 -2.15 -8.18
CA HIS A 9 13.59 -1.35 -9.30
C HIS A 9 12.56 -0.28 -9.72
N TRP A 10 11.29 -0.67 -9.84
CA TRP A 10 10.21 0.25 -10.13
C TRP A 10 10.10 1.34 -9.06
N LEU A 11 10.14 0.97 -7.78
CA LEU A 11 10.10 1.95 -6.68
C LEU A 11 11.30 2.91 -6.70
N HIS A 12 12.49 2.41 -7.01
CA HIS A 12 13.67 3.25 -7.19
C HIS A 12 13.51 4.23 -8.36
N SER A 13 12.75 3.89 -9.40
CA SER A 13 12.44 4.84 -10.48
C SER A 13 11.52 5.99 -10.04
N GLN A 14 10.67 5.75 -9.04
CA GLN A 14 9.82 6.78 -8.44
C GLN A 14 10.60 7.70 -7.49
N PHE A 15 11.68 7.19 -6.87
CA PHE A 15 12.50 7.90 -5.89
C PHE A 15 14.01 7.73 -6.18
N PRO A 16 14.53 8.27 -7.29
CA PRO A 16 15.88 7.98 -7.76
C PRO A 16 17.00 8.44 -6.81
N GLU A 17 16.74 9.44 -5.97
CA GLU A 17 17.73 10.04 -5.07
C GLU A 17 17.53 9.61 -3.60
N GLN A 18 16.55 8.74 -3.31
CA GLN A 18 16.22 8.36 -1.95
C GLN A 18 16.49 6.89 -1.69
N ASN A 19 17.20 6.63 -0.59
CA ASN A 19 17.31 5.27 -0.08
C ASN A 19 16.06 4.90 0.70
N PHE A 20 15.63 3.65 0.54
CA PHE A 20 14.53 3.07 1.28
C PHE A 20 14.84 1.63 1.69
N SER A 21 14.16 1.15 2.73
CA SER A 21 14.11 -0.26 3.11
C SER A 21 12.73 -0.81 2.84
N LEU A 22 12.63 -2.09 2.44
CA LEU A 22 11.35 -2.77 2.20
C LEU A 22 11.15 -3.88 3.23
N THR A 23 10.04 -3.85 3.94
CA THR A 23 9.61 -4.91 4.85
C THR A 23 8.19 -5.37 4.51
N PRO A 24 7.82 -6.65 4.71
CA PRO A 24 6.43 -7.08 4.53
C PRO A 24 5.47 -6.29 5.43
N ALA A 25 4.34 -5.85 4.87
CA ALA A 25 3.34 -5.03 5.58
C ALA A 25 2.04 -5.78 5.92
N SER A 26 1.69 -6.80 5.14
CA SER A 26 0.55 -7.69 5.42
C SER A 26 0.87 -9.13 5.05
N ALA A 27 0.38 -10.07 5.84
CA ALA A 27 0.41 -11.50 5.55
C ALA A 27 -0.90 -12.03 4.95
N ASP A 28 -1.98 -11.23 4.98
CA ASP A 28 -3.29 -11.59 4.44
C ASP A 28 -3.69 -10.61 3.33
N ALA A 29 -3.48 -11.06 2.09
CA ALA A 29 -3.59 -10.21 0.91
C ALA A 29 -3.98 -10.97 -0.38
N SER A 30 -4.55 -12.18 -0.28
CA SER A 30 -4.81 -13.05 -1.45
C SER A 30 -3.53 -13.23 -2.30
N PHE A 31 -3.59 -13.05 -3.62
CA PHE A 31 -2.42 -13.09 -4.52
C PHE A 31 -1.53 -11.85 -4.43
N ARG A 32 -2.00 -10.79 -3.77
CA ARG A 32 -1.25 -9.54 -3.62
C ARG A 32 -0.24 -9.67 -2.49
N ARG A 33 0.82 -8.87 -2.56
CA ARG A 33 1.77 -8.68 -1.47
C ARG A 33 1.95 -7.21 -1.21
N TYR A 34 2.04 -6.85 0.06
CA TYR A 34 2.27 -5.47 0.47
C TYR A 34 3.61 -5.36 1.18
N PHE A 35 4.38 -4.36 0.79
CA PHE A 35 5.64 -4.00 1.41
C PHE A 35 5.55 -2.58 1.93
N ARG A 36 6.10 -2.33 3.11
CA ARG A 36 6.32 -0.99 3.64
C ARG A 36 7.69 -0.52 3.18
N ALA A 37 7.71 0.56 2.42
CA ALA A 37 8.91 1.31 2.10
C ALA A 37 9.13 2.37 3.19
N THR A 38 10.24 2.28 3.91
CA THR A 38 10.64 3.28 4.91
C THR A 38 11.84 4.06 4.37
N PHE A 39 11.69 5.39 4.28
CA PHE A 39 12.70 6.31 3.78
C PHE A 39 13.57 6.86 4.90
N ALA A 40 14.72 7.47 4.53
CA ALA A 40 15.69 8.00 5.50
C ALA A 40 15.14 9.16 6.36
N ASP A 41 14.14 9.89 5.85
CA ASP A 41 13.45 10.97 6.57
C ASP A 41 12.39 10.46 7.57
N GLY A 42 12.23 9.14 7.68
CA GLY A 42 11.23 8.49 8.53
C GLY A 42 9.83 8.41 7.91
N SER A 43 9.62 8.97 6.72
CA SER A 43 8.38 8.79 5.99
C SER A 43 8.24 7.35 5.47
N SER A 44 7.00 6.93 5.26
CA SER A 44 6.73 5.60 4.72
C SER A 44 5.66 5.59 3.64
N ARG A 45 5.72 4.56 2.80
CA ARG A 45 4.74 4.25 1.75
C ARG A 45 4.45 2.77 1.74
N ILE A 46 3.26 2.39 1.27
CA ILE A 46 2.93 1.00 1.00
C ILE A 46 3.11 0.75 -0.49
N VAL A 47 3.82 -0.32 -0.83
CA VAL A 47 4.03 -0.76 -2.20
C VAL A 47 3.35 -2.11 -2.36
N MET A 48 2.38 -2.15 -3.26
CA MET A 48 1.62 -3.34 -3.57
C MET A 48 2.19 -4.04 -4.80
N ASP A 49 2.33 -5.35 -4.70
CA ASP A 49 2.58 -6.26 -5.81
C ASP A 49 1.34 -7.11 -6.06
N ALA A 50 0.66 -6.90 -7.18
CA ALA A 50 -0.48 -7.68 -7.65
C ALA A 50 -0.14 -8.28 -9.02
N PRO A 51 0.31 -9.54 -9.09
CA PRO A 51 0.72 -10.15 -10.36
C PRO A 51 -0.44 -10.10 -11.39
N PRO A 52 -0.28 -9.44 -12.56
CA PRO A 52 -1.37 -9.24 -13.53
C PRO A 52 -1.99 -10.54 -14.06
N GLU A 53 -1.24 -11.63 -14.05
CA GLU A 53 -1.71 -12.98 -14.38
C GLU A 53 -2.73 -13.55 -13.38
N HIS A 54 -2.84 -12.94 -12.19
CA HIS A 54 -3.70 -13.38 -11.10
C HIS A 54 -4.70 -12.31 -10.66
N GLU A 55 -4.36 -11.02 -10.76
CA GLU A 55 -5.16 -9.93 -10.20
C GLU A 55 -5.10 -8.66 -11.06
N ASP A 56 -6.26 -8.11 -11.42
CA ASP A 56 -6.36 -6.81 -12.10
C ASP A 56 -6.47 -5.67 -11.08
N CYS A 57 -5.57 -4.69 -11.16
CA CYS A 57 -5.59 -3.53 -10.25
C CYS A 57 -6.67 -2.49 -10.59
N ARG A 58 -7.24 -2.50 -11.80
CA ARG A 58 -8.17 -1.44 -12.26
C ARG A 58 -9.45 -1.35 -11.43
N PRO A 59 -10.12 -2.46 -11.04
CA PRO A 59 -11.27 -2.40 -10.14
C PRO A 59 -10.92 -1.81 -8.76
N PHE A 60 -9.78 -2.21 -8.20
CA PHE A 60 -9.28 -1.66 -6.93
C PHE A 60 -9.08 -0.14 -7.04
N LEU A 61 -8.39 0.32 -8.09
CA LEU A 61 -8.12 1.74 -8.33
C LEU A 61 -9.39 2.55 -8.55
N HIS A 62 -10.37 2.00 -9.27
CA HIS A 62 -11.65 2.66 -9.48
C HIS A 62 -12.35 2.93 -8.14
N VAL A 63 -12.46 1.91 -7.29
CA VAL A 63 -13.11 2.02 -5.98
C VAL A 63 -12.30 2.94 -5.03
N ALA A 64 -10.97 2.83 -5.04
CA ALA A 64 -10.10 3.71 -4.24
C ALA A 64 -10.33 5.19 -4.58
N ARG A 65 -10.36 5.53 -5.87
CA ARG A 65 -10.62 6.90 -6.34
C ARG A 65 -12.02 7.40 -5.97
N LEU A 66 -13.03 6.54 -6.01
CA LEU A 66 -14.39 6.90 -5.58
C LEU A 66 -14.45 7.24 -4.09
N PHE A 67 -13.83 6.41 -3.23
CA PHE A 67 -13.81 6.67 -1.79
C PHE A 67 -13.00 7.91 -1.44
N GLU A 68 -11.86 8.11 -2.09
CA GLU A 68 -11.04 9.31 -1.91
C GLU A 68 -11.80 10.59 -2.32
N ALA A 69 -12.46 10.57 -3.49
CA ALA A 69 -13.29 11.68 -3.95
C ALA A 69 -14.48 11.98 -3.02
N ALA A 70 -14.97 10.98 -2.30
CA ALA A 70 -15.99 11.14 -1.27
C ALA A 70 -15.45 11.68 0.07
N GLY A 71 -14.14 11.95 0.18
CA GLY A 71 -13.50 12.42 1.40
C GLY A 71 -13.29 11.33 2.46
N THR A 72 -13.36 10.05 2.05
CA THR A 72 -13.10 8.93 2.96
C THR A 72 -11.60 8.84 3.24
N HIS A 73 -11.23 8.46 4.46
CA HIS A 73 -9.84 8.22 4.84
C HIS A 73 -9.34 6.87 4.31
N VAL A 74 -9.04 6.81 3.01
CA VAL A 74 -8.48 5.65 2.29
C VAL A 74 -7.02 5.90 1.88
N PRO A 75 -6.24 4.86 1.53
CA PRO A 75 -4.91 5.07 0.99
C PRO A 75 -4.96 5.87 -0.31
N HIS A 76 -4.19 6.95 -0.37
CA HIS A 76 -3.98 7.72 -1.59
C HIS A 76 -3.08 6.93 -2.54
N VAL A 77 -3.39 6.95 -3.84
CA VAL A 77 -2.58 6.30 -4.88
C VAL A 77 -1.62 7.31 -5.48
N TYR A 78 -0.32 7.21 -5.16
CA TYR A 78 0.70 8.11 -5.70
C TYR A 78 1.15 7.75 -7.11
N ALA A 79 1.26 6.44 -7.41
CA ALA A 79 1.73 5.94 -8.70
C ALA A 79 1.22 4.52 -8.97
N GLU A 80 1.12 4.17 -10.25
CA GLU A 80 0.68 2.86 -10.72
C GLU A 80 1.51 2.40 -11.94
N ASP A 81 1.90 1.14 -11.95
CA ASP A 81 2.38 0.42 -13.14
C ASP A 81 1.49 -0.80 -13.34
N LEU A 82 0.42 -0.63 -14.12
CA LEU A 82 -0.57 -1.67 -14.36
C LEU A 82 -0.05 -2.80 -15.23
N THR A 83 0.99 -2.54 -16.04
CA THR A 83 1.61 -3.56 -16.89
C THR A 83 2.32 -4.59 -16.02
N GLN A 84 3.02 -4.13 -14.99
CA GLN A 84 3.67 -5.01 -14.02
C GLN A 84 2.78 -5.37 -12.83
N GLY A 85 1.71 -4.62 -12.56
CA GLY A 85 0.82 -4.84 -11.42
C GLY A 85 1.35 -4.26 -10.11
N PHE A 86 2.01 -3.11 -10.17
CA PHE A 86 2.56 -2.42 -8.99
C PHE A 86 1.78 -1.15 -8.67
N LEU A 87 1.46 -0.94 -7.39
CA LEU A 87 0.89 0.32 -6.90
C LEU A 87 1.74 0.90 -5.77
N LEU A 88 1.82 2.23 -5.72
CA LEU A 88 2.42 2.99 -4.63
C LEU A 88 1.31 3.76 -3.90
N LEU A 89 1.15 3.46 -2.62
CA LEU A 89 0.04 3.91 -1.79
C LEU A 89 0.56 4.70 -0.58
N SER A 90 -0.27 5.58 -0.03
CA SER A 90 -0.02 6.11 1.31
C SER A 90 -0.06 5.01 2.37
N ASP A 91 0.70 5.22 3.44
CA ASP A 91 0.77 4.32 4.58
C ASP A 91 -0.13 4.87 5.69
N LEU A 92 -1.16 4.12 6.06
CA LEU A 92 -2.10 4.49 7.13
C LEU A 92 -1.60 4.09 8.53
N GLY A 93 -0.37 3.58 8.64
CA GLY A 93 0.24 3.14 9.88
C GLY A 93 0.05 1.65 10.16
N ASN A 94 0.27 1.25 11.41
CA ASN A 94 0.20 -0.13 11.88
C ASN A 94 -0.88 -0.36 12.96
N THR A 95 -1.53 0.70 13.42
CA THR A 95 -2.54 0.61 14.48
C THR A 95 -3.87 0.21 13.87
N THR A 96 -4.25 -1.04 14.06
CA THR A 96 -5.59 -1.49 13.67
C THR A 96 -6.62 -1.04 14.70
N TYR A 97 -7.88 -0.95 14.30
CA TYR A 97 -8.95 -0.67 15.25
C TYR A 97 -8.99 -1.74 16.35
N LEU A 98 -8.79 -3.01 16.02
CA LEU A 98 -8.71 -4.09 17.01
C LEU A 98 -7.68 -3.82 18.13
N GLN A 99 -6.56 -3.18 17.82
CA GLN A 99 -5.54 -2.81 18.83
C GLN A 99 -5.92 -1.56 19.62
N ALA A 100 -6.61 -0.60 19.00
CA ALA A 100 -6.97 0.67 19.61
C ALA A 100 -8.31 0.65 20.37
N LEU A 101 -9.16 -0.34 20.07
CA LEU A 101 -10.47 -0.49 20.67
C LEU A 101 -10.35 -0.84 22.16
N THR A 102 -11.13 -0.16 22.97
CA THR A 102 -11.31 -0.36 24.39
C THR A 102 -12.81 -0.46 24.69
N GLY A 103 -13.17 -0.93 25.88
CA GLY A 103 -14.59 -0.96 26.29
C GLY A 103 -15.25 0.42 26.29
N GLU A 104 -14.48 1.50 26.43
CA GLU A 104 -14.98 2.87 26.52
C GLU A 104 -15.13 3.54 25.15
N ASN A 105 -14.30 3.18 24.15
CA ASN A 105 -14.32 3.83 22.83
C ASN A 105 -15.02 2.98 21.75
N ALA A 106 -15.39 1.73 22.05
CA ALA A 106 -15.90 0.80 21.04
C ALA A 106 -17.10 1.36 20.28
N ALA A 107 -18.13 1.83 20.98
CA ALA A 107 -19.36 2.35 20.37
C ALA A 107 -19.14 3.61 19.51
N HIS A 108 -18.03 4.33 19.68
CA HIS A 108 -17.70 5.50 18.87
C HIS A 108 -16.93 5.13 17.60
N LEU A 109 -16.08 4.09 17.69
CA LEU A 109 -15.19 3.67 16.61
C LEU A 109 -15.75 2.49 15.78
N TYR A 110 -16.74 1.75 16.28
CA TYR A 110 -17.31 0.56 15.62
C TYR A 110 -18.80 0.38 15.96
#